data_AF-A0A2W5TNH8-F1
#
_entry.id   AF-A0A2W5TNH8-F1
#
_cell.length_a   1.000
_cell.length_b   1.000
_cell.length_c   1.000
_cell.angle_alpha   90.00
_cell.angle_beta   90.00
_cell.angle_gamma   90.00
#
_symmetry.space_group_name_H-M   'P 1'
#
loop_
_entity.id
_entity.type
_entity.pdbx_description
1 polymer ?
#
loop_
_entity_poly.entity_id
_entity_poly.type
_entity_poly.pdbx_seq_one_letter_code
_entity_poly.pdbx_strand_id
1 'polypeptide(L)'
;MRRLLVSSLAVAVTACSGGSSRTADQLAALQKKKEAEAKAKKEDKLEAIPTEVVKLDPPYDDSQAQVILPDGPCPEGFWALFQGDAPGADAAEKKANAARRKEVAEAARAKKYIVKLRAPAQVVLSPYDAPKGQFTIDVHGTIDCTDSIGRIAIAWSDVKAGDPGNSAAKDGAEVTQNVWVAQPIKFDMPIRSLTEAKEFNDKNRFGLSARIGFGLGRVEVDKKSKRVSKVATKAEGESLSFGGGVEDWGAGRLVHAEVLGIRVATDREKKQLFEKK
;
A
#
# COMPACT_ATOMS: atom_id res chain seq x y z
N MET A 1 35.91 -28.75 37.99
CA MET A 1 37.15 -27.93 38.15
C MET A 1 37.82 -27.76 36.79
N ARG A 2 38.79 -26.84 36.68
CA ARG A 2 39.51 -26.40 35.45
C ARG A 2 40.12 -27.52 34.59
N ARG A 3 40.10 -27.34 33.26
CA ARG A 3 41.24 -27.24 32.29
C ARG A 3 40.63 -27.19 30.87
N LEU A 4 40.71 -26.14 30.02
CA LEU A 4 41.80 -25.29 29.48
C LEU A 4 42.79 -26.01 28.54
N LEU A 5 42.83 -25.52 27.28
CA LEU A 5 43.94 -25.50 26.31
C LEU A 5 44.39 -26.89 25.76
N VAL A 6 45.02 -27.04 24.58
CA VAL A 6 45.20 -26.24 23.34
C VAL A 6 45.67 -27.23 22.27
N SER A 7 45.31 -27.01 21.00
CA SER A 7 46.10 -27.46 19.84
C SER A 7 46.01 -26.39 18.75
N SER A 8 46.97 -25.46 18.66
CA SER A 8 48.33 -25.63 18.10
C SER A 8 48.35 -25.36 16.60
N LEU A 9 48.34 -24.07 16.26
CA LEU A 9 48.76 -23.57 14.96
C LEU A 9 50.30 -23.42 15.00
N ALA A 10 51.01 -24.19 14.17
CA ALA A 10 52.45 -24.04 13.93
C ALA A 10 52.64 -23.85 12.41
N VAL A 11 53.07 -22.69 11.91
CA VAL A 11 54.43 -22.10 11.95
C VAL A 11 55.39 -22.87 11.03
N ALA A 12 56.12 -22.26 10.07
CA ALA A 12 56.10 -20.92 9.45
C ALA A 12 57.09 -20.91 8.24
N VAL A 13 57.69 -19.75 7.91
CA VAL A 13 58.99 -19.56 7.22
C VAL A 13 58.90 -19.67 5.68
N THR A 14 59.30 -18.70 4.82
CA THR A 14 60.01 -17.39 4.95
C THR A 14 59.59 -16.46 3.78
N ALA A 15 59.41 -15.15 4.00
CA ALA A 15 60.33 -14.04 3.62
C ALA A 15 60.80 -14.04 2.13
N CYS A 16 60.74 -12.95 1.35
CA CYS A 16 60.43 -11.52 1.62
C CYS A 16 59.96 -10.86 0.28
N SER A 17 59.53 -9.60 0.15
CA SER A 17 59.49 -8.43 1.05
C SER A 17 58.35 -7.45 0.66
N GLY A 18 58.37 -6.21 1.17
CA GLY A 18 57.68 -5.05 0.55
C GLY A 18 56.14 -5.02 0.63
N GLY A 19 55.57 -4.75 1.82
CA GLY A 19 54.11 -4.79 2.00
C GLY A 19 53.48 -3.84 3.04
N SER A 20 54.20 -2.82 3.53
CA SER A 20 53.69 -1.96 4.63
C SER A 20 52.80 -0.79 4.18
N SER A 21 53.01 -0.24 2.97
CA SER A 21 52.23 0.92 2.49
C SER A 21 50.83 0.55 1.99
N ARG A 22 50.71 -0.52 1.19
CA ARG A 22 49.47 -0.85 0.47
C ARG A 22 48.24 -1.04 1.36
N THR A 23 48.39 -1.57 2.58
CA THR A 23 47.28 -1.76 3.53
C THR A 23 46.88 -0.44 4.21
N ALA A 24 47.84 0.43 4.53
CA ALA A 24 47.57 1.77 5.05
C ALA A 24 46.88 2.65 3.99
N ASP A 25 47.38 2.61 2.74
CA ASP A 25 46.81 3.34 1.60
C ASP A 25 45.37 2.86 1.29
N GLN A 26 45.10 1.56 1.36
CA GLN A 26 43.76 1.01 1.19
C GLN A 26 42.79 1.43 2.32
N LEU A 27 43.25 1.47 3.57
CA LEU A 27 42.44 1.96 4.70
C LEU A 27 42.14 3.46 4.57
N ALA A 28 43.12 4.28 4.21
CA ALA A 28 42.94 5.71 3.96
C ALA A 28 42.00 5.97 2.75
N ALA A 29 42.10 5.18 1.69
CA ALA A 29 41.19 5.24 0.54
C ALA A 29 39.75 4.86 0.94
N LEU A 30 39.56 3.80 1.73
CA LEU A 30 38.24 3.40 2.23
C LEU A 30 37.61 4.42 3.18
N GLN A 31 38.41 5.06 4.04
CA GLN A 31 37.94 6.15 4.90
C GLN A 31 37.52 7.38 4.08
N LYS A 32 38.36 7.84 3.13
CA LYS A 32 38.00 8.93 2.21
C LYS A 32 36.75 8.62 1.39
N LYS A 33 36.55 7.36 0.96
CA LYS A 33 35.34 6.95 0.24
C LYS A 33 34.10 7.00 1.13
N LYS A 34 34.18 6.50 2.38
CA LYS A 34 33.10 6.60 3.37
C LYS A 34 32.78 8.04 3.76
N GLU A 35 33.78 8.91 3.88
CA GLU A 35 33.58 10.34 4.13
C GLU A 35 32.95 11.07 2.93
N ALA A 36 33.34 10.72 1.71
CA ALA A 36 32.70 11.23 0.49
C ALA A 36 31.24 10.77 0.38
N GLU A 37 30.95 9.49 0.64
CA GLU A 37 29.59 8.95 0.70
C GLU A 37 28.76 9.56 1.84
N ALA A 38 29.38 9.86 3.00
CA ALA A 38 28.72 10.55 4.11
C ALA A 38 28.48 12.04 3.85
N LYS A 39 29.30 12.69 3.00
CA LYS A 39 29.05 14.06 2.51
C LYS A 39 27.96 14.09 1.44
N ALA A 40 28.01 13.18 0.46
CA ALA A 40 26.95 13.02 -0.53
C ALA A 40 25.57 12.75 0.12
N LYS A 41 25.53 11.89 1.15
CA LYS A 41 24.31 11.64 1.96
C LYS A 41 23.90 12.80 2.89
N LYS A 42 24.72 13.84 3.03
CA LYS A 42 24.34 15.09 3.74
C LYS A 42 23.85 16.17 2.77
N GLU A 43 24.31 16.16 1.52
CA GLU A 43 23.87 17.09 0.47
C GLU A 43 22.55 16.64 -0.19
N ASP A 44 22.27 15.34 -0.25
CA ASP A 44 20.96 14.81 -0.70
C ASP A 44 19.86 14.86 0.39
N LYS A 45 19.94 15.87 1.28
CA LYS A 45 18.74 16.39 1.94
C LYS A 45 18.04 17.34 0.95
N LEU A 46 17.31 16.75 0.02
CA LEU A 46 16.16 17.41 -0.61
C LEU A 46 15.29 17.98 0.51
N GLU A 47 15.35 19.29 0.71
CA GLU A 47 14.42 19.99 1.59
C GLU A 47 13.02 19.68 1.09
N ALA A 48 12.21 19.04 1.94
CA ALA A 48 10.86 18.66 1.60
C ALA A 48 10.06 19.95 1.34
N ILE A 49 9.90 20.30 0.06
CA ILE A 49 9.19 21.50 -0.39
C ILE A 49 7.89 21.59 0.40
N PRO A 50 7.67 22.66 1.20
CA PRO A 50 6.51 22.78 2.08
C PRO A 50 5.25 22.44 1.29
N THR A 51 4.60 21.34 1.68
CA THR A 51 3.41 20.88 0.97
C THR A 51 2.26 21.73 1.46
N GLU A 52 2.03 22.83 0.76
CA GLU A 52 0.91 23.74 0.97
C GLU A 52 -0.38 22.92 1.09
N VAL A 53 -0.97 22.93 2.30
CA VAL A 53 -2.10 22.07 2.62
C VAL A 53 -3.35 22.67 2.00
N VAL A 54 -3.76 22.11 0.86
CA VAL A 54 -5.02 22.48 0.21
C VAL A 54 -6.18 22.05 1.12
N LYS A 55 -6.78 23.06 1.77
CA LYS A 55 -8.04 22.91 2.50
C LYS A 55 -9.18 22.78 1.50
N LEU A 56 -10.05 21.79 1.70
CA LEU A 56 -11.23 21.55 0.86
C LEU A 56 -12.51 21.59 1.71
N ASP A 57 -13.66 21.57 1.06
CA ASP A 57 -14.93 21.40 1.76
C ASP A 57 -15.22 19.92 2.06
N PRO A 58 -16.05 19.61 3.08
CA PRO A 58 -16.58 18.27 3.29
C PRO A 58 -17.27 17.72 2.03
N PRO A 59 -17.13 16.42 1.72
CA PRO A 59 -16.51 15.38 2.55
C PRO A 59 -14.99 15.24 2.38
N TYR A 60 -14.34 16.10 1.59
CA TYR A 60 -12.96 15.87 1.16
C TYR A 60 -11.89 16.30 2.17
N ASP A 61 -12.20 17.23 3.06
CA ASP A 61 -11.34 17.70 4.16
C ASP A 61 -12.19 17.97 5.42
N ASP A 62 -13.02 17.01 5.79
CA ASP A 62 -13.82 17.04 7.02
C ASP A 62 -12.94 16.66 8.22
N SER A 63 -12.75 17.59 9.17
CA SER A 63 -11.98 17.35 10.41
C SER A 63 -12.50 16.19 11.27
N GLN A 64 -13.76 15.79 11.07
CA GLN A 64 -14.40 14.67 11.77
C GLN A 64 -14.26 13.34 11.01
N ALA A 65 -13.75 13.36 9.78
CA ALA A 65 -13.56 12.16 8.97
C ALA A 65 -12.18 11.54 9.20
N GLN A 66 -12.15 10.22 9.36
CA GLN A 66 -10.93 9.47 9.58
C GLN A 66 -10.25 9.14 8.24
N VAL A 67 -8.99 9.54 8.07
CA VAL A 67 -8.22 9.20 6.88
C VAL A 67 -7.79 7.74 6.93
N ILE A 68 -8.07 6.98 5.86
CA ILE A 68 -7.57 5.62 5.66
C ILE A 68 -6.45 5.67 4.61
N LEU A 69 -5.30 5.05 4.94
CA LEU A 69 -4.19 4.90 4.01
C LEU A 69 -4.36 3.57 3.24
N PRO A 70 -4.20 3.55 1.90
CA PRO A 70 -4.13 2.32 1.13
C PRO A 70 -3.02 1.40 1.66
N ASP A 71 -3.34 0.12 1.84
CA ASP A 71 -2.48 -0.92 2.42
C ASP A 71 -1.97 -0.61 3.84
N GLY A 72 -2.59 0.37 4.52
CA GLY A 72 -2.31 0.75 5.90
C GLY A 72 -3.18 0.01 6.93
N PRO A 73 -3.08 0.39 8.21
CA PRO A 73 -3.95 -0.15 9.24
C PRO A 73 -5.40 0.29 9.00
N CYS A 74 -6.36 -0.64 9.15
CA CYS A 74 -7.77 -0.28 9.16
C CYS A 74 -8.12 0.54 10.42
N PRO A 75 -9.12 1.43 10.35
CA PRO A 75 -9.70 2.07 11.53
C PRO A 75 -10.15 1.06 12.60
N GLU A 76 -9.98 1.44 13.86
CA GLU A 76 -10.51 0.67 14.98
C GLU A 76 -12.02 0.43 14.81
N GLY A 77 -12.44 -0.81 15.09
CA GLY A 77 -13.82 -1.25 15.00
C GLY A 77 -14.24 -1.84 13.66
N PHE A 78 -13.40 -1.77 12.61
CA PHE A 78 -13.68 -2.46 11.34
C PHE A 78 -13.85 -3.98 11.51
N TRP A 79 -13.06 -4.59 12.40
CA TRP A 79 -13.19 -6.00 12.81
C TRP A 79 -14.62 -6.37 13.27
N ALA A 80 -15.35 -5.41 13.84
CA ALA A 80 -16.67 -5.61 14.44
C ALA A 80 -17.80 -5.67 13.40
N LEU A 81 -17.56 -5.12 12.20
CA LEU A 81 -18.53 -5.13 11.09
C LEU A 81 -18.80 -6.54 10.57
N PHE A 82 -17.86 -7.47 10.77
CA PHE A 82 -17.91 -8.84 10.31
C PHE A 82 -18.31 -9.81 11.44
N GLN A 83 -18.74 -11.02 11.08
CA GLN A 83 -18.93 -12.10 12.04
C GLN A 83 -17.64 -12.92 12.18
N GLY A 84 -17.39 -13.46 13.37
CA GLY A 84 -16.20 -14.27 13.67
C GLY A 84 -15.67 -13.99 15.07
N ASP A 85 -14.41 -14.36 15.30
CA ASP A 85 -13.69 -14.03 16.54
C ASP A 85 -13.53 -12.51 16.70
N ALA A 86 -13.45 -12.07 17.94
CA ALA A 86 -13.06 -10.70 18.28
C ALA A 86 -11.55 -10.66 18.55
N PRO A 87 -10.89 -9.50 18.37
CA PRO A 87 -9.51 -9.33 18.79
C PRO A 87 -9.38 -9.42 20.31
N GLY A 88 -8.20 -9.79 20.78
CA GLY A 88 -7.83 -9.87 22.20
C GLY A 88 -6.70 -10.86 22.44
N ALA A 89 -5.88 -10.61 23.45
CA ALA A 89 -4.75 -11.45 23.83
C ALA A 89 -5.20 -12.77 24.50
N ASP A 90 -6.29 -12.74 25.27
CA ASP A 90 -6.83 -13.89 25.97
C ASP A 90 -8.34 -14.12 25.73
N ALA A 91 -8.86 -15.25 26.24
CA ALA A 91 -10.24 -15.64 26.04
C ALA A 91 -11.27 -14.72 26.76
N ALA A 92 -10.89 -14.05 27.84
CA ALA A 92 -11.75 -13.11 28.55
C ALA A 92 -11.86 -11.79 27.77
N GLU A 93 -10.74 -11.26 27.28
CA GLU A 93 -10.71 -10.07 26.42
C GLU A 93 -11.48 -10.30 25.11
N LYS A 94 -11.23 -11.42 24.43
CA LYS A 94 -11.99 -11.80 23.21
C LYS A 94 -13.49 -11.88 23.48
N LYS A 95 -13.91 -12.44 24.63
CA LYS A 95 -15.32 -12.50 25.02
C LYS A 95 -15.91 -11.11 25.32
N ALA A 96 -15.16 -10.23 25.98
CA ALA A 96 -15.59 -8.86 26.27
C ALA A 96 -15.74 -8.03 24.97
N ASN A 97 -14.78 -8.12 24.06
CA ASN A 97 -14.84 -7.46 22.76
C ASN A 97 -15.98 -8.03 21.90
N ALA A 98 -16.16 -9.35 21.87
CA ALA A 98 -17.28 -9.98 21.15
C ALA A 98 -18.65 -9.51 21.67
N ALA A 99 -18.82 -9.30 22.98
CA ALA A 99 -20.04 -8.76 23.57
C ALA A 99 -20.33 -7.32 23.14
N ARG A 100 -19.27 -6.51 22.92
CA ARG A 100 -19.37 -5.12 22.43
C ARG A 100 -19.40 -4.99 20.90
N ARG A 101 -19.35 -6.09 20.14
CA ARG A 101 -19.29 -6.07 18.67
C ARG A 101 -20.35 -5.16 18.02
N LYS A 102 -21.59 -5.19 18.50
CA LYS A 102 -22.67 -4.34 17.97
C LYS A 102 -22.39 -2.85 18.17
N GLU A 103 -22.08 -2.44 19.40
CA GLU A 103 -21.73 -1.06 19.78
C GLU A 103 -20.57 -0.53 18.94
N VAL A 104 -19.50 -1.34 18.81
CA VAL A 104 -18.30 -0.99 18.04
C VAL A 104 -18.59 -0.89 16.54
N ALA A 105 -19.42 -1.77 15.98
CA ALA A 105 -19.83 -1.71 14.58
C ALA A 105 -20.73 -0.50 14.28
N GLU A 106 -21.64 -0.14 15.20
CA GLU A 106 -22.48 1.06 15.09
C GLU A 106 -21.62 2.34 15.18
N ALA A 107 -20.67 2.40 16.12
CA ALA A 107 -19.73 3.51 16.25
C ALA A 107 -18.80 3.67 15.03
N ALA A 108 -18.40 2.56 14.38
CA ALA A 108 -17.66 2.60 13.12
C ALA A 108 -18.53 3.12 11.96
N ARG A 109 -19.78 2.65 11.85
CA ARG A 109 -20.73 3.09 10.81
C ARG A 109 -21.14 4.55 10.92
N ALA A 110 -21.16 5.11 12.12
CA ALA A 110 -21.48 6.52 12.36
C ALA A 110 -20.36 7.50 11.93
N LYS A 111 -19.13 7.00 11.68
CA LYS A 111 -18.00 7.82 11.24
C LYS A 111 -18.01 8.01 9.72
N LYS A 112 -17.42 9.12 9.29
CA LYS A 112 -17.01 9.34 7.89
C LYS A 112 -15.55 8.98 7.70
N TYR A 113 -15.21 8.60 6.48
CA TYR A 113 -13.87 8.19 6.10
C TYR A 113 -13.42 8.91 4.83
N ILE A 114 -12.12 9.18 4.74
CA ILE A 114 -11.49 9.77 3.56
C ILE A 114 -10.34 8.88 3.12
N VAL A 115 -10.28 8.57 1.82
CA VAL A 115 -9.10 7.96 1.19
C VAL A 115 -8.48 8.97 0.23
N LYS A 116 -7.15 9.08 0.25
CA LYS A 116 -6.36 9.93 -0.65
C LYS A 116 -5.55 9.05 -1.60
N LEU A 117 -6.00 8.95 -2.85
CA LEU A 117 -5.35 8.18 -3.91
C LEU A 117 -4.38 9.04 -4.73
N ARG A 118 -3.33 8.44 -5.26
CA ARG A 118 -2.31 9.14 -6.06
C ARG A 118 -1.91 8.39 -7.33
N ALA A 119 -1.52 9.15 -8.33
CA ALA A 119 -0.86 8.64 -9.52
C ALA A 119 0.58 8.15 -9.21
N PRO A 120 1.13 7.23 -10.02
CA PRO A 120 0.45 6.49 -11.10
C PRO A 120 -0.30 5.24 -10.58
N ALA A 121 -0.17 4.88 -9.29
CA ALA A 121 -0.57 3.58 -8.78
C ALA A 121 -2.09 3.41 -8.56
N GLN A 122 -2.84 4.50 -8.33
CA GLN A 122 -4.25 4.45 -7.94
C GLN A 122 -5.14 5.44 -8.72
N VAL A 123 -4.51 6.43 -9.38
CA VAL A 123 -5.16 7.36 -10.30
C VAL A 123 -4.34 7.33 -11.58
N VAL A 124 -4.89 6.68 -12.61
CA VAL A 124 -4.18 6.37 -13.85
C VAL A 124 -4.71 7.27 -14.96
N LEU A 125 -3.81 8.03 -15.60
CA LEU A 125 -4.12 8.69 -16.87
C LEU A 125 -3.95 7.66 -17.98
N SER A 126 -5.04 7.27 -18.65
CA SER A 126 -4.96 6.44 -19.85
C SER A 126 -4.23 7.17 -20.98
N PRO A 127 -3.70 6.47 -21.99
CA PRO A 127 -3.25 7.10 -23.22
C PRO A 127 -4.37 7.95 -23.87
N TYR A 128 -4.00 9.03 -24.56
CA TYR A 128 -4.94 9.91 -25.25
C TYR A 128 -5.66 9.18 -26.40
N ASP A 129 -7.00 9.18 -26.37
CA ASP A 129 -7.86 8.65 -27.43
C ASP A 129 -8.04 9.74 -28.49
N ALA A 130 -7.15 9.75 -29.49
CA ALA A 130 -7.19 10.73 -30.57
C ALA A 130 -8.47 10.68 -31.42
N PRO A 131 -9.05 9.50 -31.75
CA PRO A 131 -10.37 9.41 -32.38
C PRO A 131 -11.51 10.08 -31.59
N LYS A 132 -11.51 10.01 -30.25
CA LYS A 132 -12.53 10.66 -29.41
C LYS A 132 -12.18 12.07 -28.96
N GLY A 133 -10.91 12.47 -29.03
CA GLY A 133 -10.44 13.77 -28.55
C GLY A 133 -10.46 13.90 -27.03
N GLN A 134 -10.05 12.84 -26.30
CA GLN A 134 -10.11 12.81 -24.84
C GLN A 134 -8.99 12.00 -24.18
N PHE A 135 -8.71 12.32 -22.92
CA PHE A 135 -8.14 11.38 -21.96
C PHE A 135 -9.25 10.67 -21.18
N THR A 136 -8.95 9.49 -20.65
CA THR A 136 -9.70 8.89 -19.54
C THR A 136 -8.81 8.86 -18.31
N ILE A 137 -9.33 9.27 -17.16
CA ILE A 137 -8.71 9.12 -15.85
C ILE A 137 -9.42 7.98 -15.13
N ASP A 138 -8.70 6.89 -14.90
CA ASP A 138 -9.17 5.73 -14.14
C ASP A 138 -8.78 5.90 -12.66
N VAL A 139 -9.77 6.08 -11.79
CA VAL A 139 -9.60 6.08 -10.33
C VAL A 139 -9.86 4.66 -9.83
N HIS A 140 -8.92 4.06 -9.10
CA HIS A 140 -9.10 2.71 -8.54
C HIS A 140 -10.41 2.59 -7.77
N GLY A 141 -11.11 1.46 -7.93
CA GLY A 141 -12.42 1.20 -7.32
C GLY A 141 -12.36 0.70 -5.87
N THR A 142 -11.19 0.29 -5.42
CA THR A 142 -10.92 -0.26 -4.07
C THR A 142 -9.61 0.26 -3.51
N ILE A 143 -9.52 0.21 -2.18
CA ILE A 143 -8.25 0.01 -1.46
C ILE A 143 -8.40 -1.18 -0.52
N ASP A 144 -7.26 -1.70 -0.07
CA ASP A 144 -7.22 -2.61 1.07
C ASP A 144 -6.67 -1.88 2.32
N CYS A 145 -7.01 -2.40 3.49
CA CYS A 145 -6.34 -2.11 4.76
C CYS A 145 -6.23 -3.40 5.59
N THR A 146 -5.44 -3.38 6.66
CA THR A 146 -5.25 -4.55 7.54
C THR A 146 -5.63 -4.21 8.98
N ASP A 147 -6.44 -5.07 9.61
CA ASP A 147 -6.68 -5.06 11.07
C ASP A 147 -6.03 -6.29 11.73
N SER A 148 -6.24 -6.45 13.04
CA SER A 148 -5.70 -7.57 13.83
C SER A 148 -6.29 -8.95 13.52
N ILE A 149 -7.26 -9.04 12.60
CA ILE A 149 -7.83 -10.29 12.09
C ILE A 149 -7.33 -10.60 10.67
N GLY A 150 -6.86 -9.59 9.92
CA GLY A 150 -6.29 -9.74 8.58
C GLY A 150 -6.64 -8.59 7.65
N ARG A 151 -6.69 -8.85 6.34
CA ARG A 151 -7.01 -7.81 5.32
C ARG A 151 -8.52 -7.52 5.25
N ILE A 152 -8.87 -6.31 4.84
CA ILE A 152 -10.23 -5.84 4.51
C ILE A 152 -10.13 -4.99 3.24
N ALA A 153 -10.94 -5.34 2.23
CA ALA A 153 -11.15 -4.49 1.06
C ALA A 153 -12.23 -3.44 1.35
N ILE A 154 -12.04 -2.20 0.88
CA ILE A 154 -13.02 -1.12 0.91
C ILE A 154 -13.28 -0.69 -0.52
N ALA A 155 -14.53 -0.79 -0.99
CA ALA A 155 -14.90 -0.57 -2.39
C ALA A 155 -15.95 0.53 -2.57
N TRP A 156 -15.78 1.39 -3.58
CA TRP A 156 -16.74 2.43 -3.97
C TRP A 156 -17.23 2.28 -5.42
N SER A 157 -16.99 1.13 -6.03
CA SER A 157 -17.49 0.73 -7.34
C SER A 157 -17.83 -0.76 -7.36
N ASP A 158 -18.36 -1.25 -8.50
CA ASP A 158 -18.71 -2.66 -8.65
C ASP A 158 -17.49 -3.57 -8.48
N VAL A 159 -17.62 -4.54 -7.58
CA VAL A 159 -16.57 -5.52 -7.27
C VAL A 159 -17.01 -6.95 -7.51
N LYS A 160 -16.03 -7.81 -7.77
CA LYS A 160 -16.19 -9.26 -7.84
C LYS A 160 -15.02 -9.95 -7.13
N ALA A 161 -15.28 -11.12 -6.55
CA ALA A 161 -14.20 -12.02 -6.16
C ALA A 161 -13.46 -12.49 -7.42
N GLY A 162 -12.19 -12.10 -7.56
CA GLY A 162 -11.29 -12.49 -8.62
C GLY A 162 -10.26 -13.49 -8.13
N ASP A 163 -9.73 -14.30 -9.04
CA ASP A 163 -8.59 -15.17 -8.77
C ASP A 163 -7.30 -14.33 -8.86
N PRO A 164 -6.47 -14.22 -7.79
CA PRO A 164 -5.19 -13.53 -7.89
C PRO A 164 -4.12 -14.36 -8.62
N GLY A 165 -4.43 -15.60 -9.01
CA GLY A 165 -3.53 -16.52 -9.67
C GLY A 165 -2.43 -17.06 -8.75
N ASN A 166 -1.51 -17.81 -9.35
CA ASN A 166 -0.39 -18.42 -8.64
C ASN A 166 0.63 -17.38 -8.12
N SER A 167 0.62 -16.15 -8.65
CA SER A 167 1.53 -15.05 -8.28
C SER A 167 1.28 -14.44 -6.91
N ALA A 168 0.11 -14.66 -6.31
CA ALA A 168 -0.18 -14.24 -4.93
C ALA A 168 -0.02 -15.38 -3.89
N ALA A 169 0.28 -16.60 -4.34
CA ALA A 169 0.59 -17.69 -3.44
C ALA A 169 2.03 -17.51 -2.91
N LYS A 170 2.21 -17.50 -1.59
CA LYS A 170 3.54 -17.59 -0.99
C LYS A 170 4.19 -18.92 -1.39
N ASP A 171 5.51 -18.97 -1.52
CA ASP A 171 6.22 -20.24 -1.74
C ASP A 171 5.86 -21.25 -0.64
N GLY A 172 5.39 -22.43 -1.05
CA GLY A 172 4.90 -23.48 -0.16
C GLY A 172 3.44 -23.35 0.29
N ALA A 173 2.69 -22.33 -0.12
CA ALA A 173 1.25 -22.23 0.16
C ALA A 173 0.46 -23.28 -0.64
N GLU A 174 -0.24 -24.19 0.05
CA GLU A 174 -1.15 -25.14 -0.59
C GLU A 174 -2.47 -24.51 -1.03
N VAL A 175 -2.80 -23.33 -0.52
CA VAL A 175 -4.09 -22.65 -0.74
C VAL A 175 -3.82 -21.16 -0.98
N THR A 176 -4.47 -20.62 -2.01
CA THR A 176 -4.64 -19.19 -2.23
C THR A 176 -6.13 -18.87 -2.05
N GLN A 177 -6.44 -17.62 -1.79
CA GLN A 177 -7.79 -17.14 -1.62
C GLN A 177 -8.06 -16.07 -2.67
N ASN A 178 -9.32 -15.82 -2.98
CA ASN A 178 -9.66 -14.80 -3.98
C ASN A 178 -9.20 -13.39 -3.52
N VAL A 179 -9.28 -12.41 -4.41
CA VAL A 179 -9.12 -10.98 -4.07
C VAL A 179 -10.33 -10.20 -4.56
N TRP A 180 -10.69 -9.10 -3.90
CA TRP A 180 -11.77 -8.23 -4.37
C TRP A 180 -11.27 -7.34 -5.51
N VAL A 181 -11.72 -7.64 -6.73
CA VAL A 181 -11.37 -6.89 -7.94
C VAL A 181 -12.48 -5.92 -8.25
N ALA A 182 -12.21 -4.62 -8.09
CA ALA A 182 -13.11 -3.53 -8.41
C ALA A 182 -12.90 -3.00 -9.82
N GLN A 183 -13.97 -2.52 -10.46
CA GLN A 183 -13.84 -1.73 -11.69
C GLN A 183 -13.36 -0.30 -11.37
N PRO A 184 -12.34 0.25 -12.05
CA PRO A 184 -11.99 1.65 -11.88
C PRO A 184 -13.15 2.58 -12.25
N ILE A 185 -13.33 3.67 -11.50
CA ILE A 185 -14.25 4.74 -11.86
C ILE A 185 -13.57 5.63 -12.90
N LYS A 186 -14.21 5.75 -14.06
CA LYS A 186 -13.67 6.46 -15.22
C LYS A 186 -14.18 7.90 -15.26
N PHE A 187 -13.27 8.83 -15.53
CA PHE A 187 -13.58 10.24 -15.79
C PHE A 187 -13.00 10.64 -17.14
N ASP A 188 -13.87 10.89 -18.12
CA ASP A 188 -13.47 11.29 -19.47
C ASP A 188 -13.24 12.81 -19.53
N MET A 189 -12.04 13.20 -19.94
CA MET A 189 -11.57 14.58 -20.00
C MET A 189 -11.33 14.98 -21.47
N PRO A 190 -12.26 15.71 -22.10
CA PRO A 190 -12.11 16.12 -23.49
C PRO A 190 -10.99 17.15 -23.64
N ILE A 191 -10.04 16.87 -24.53
CA ILE A 191 -8.96 17.78 -24.93
C ILE A 191 -8.87 17.67 -26.45
N ARG A 192 -9.17 18.76 -27.18
CA ARG A 192 -9.31 18.70 -28.65
C ARG A 192 -7.99 18.84 -29.41
N SER A 193 -6.95 19.38 -28.77
CA SER A 193 -5.65 19.62 -29.40
C SER A 193 -4.63 18.58 -28.99
N LEU A 194 -3.94 17.96 -29.95
CA LEU A 194 -2.84 17.01 -29.69
C LEU A 194 -1.69 17.67 -28.92
N THR A 195 -1.42 18.95 -29.16
CA THR A 195 -0.38 19.71 -28.43
C THR A 195 -0.78 19.90 -26.96
N GLU A 196 -2.03 20.30 -26.72
CA GLU A 196 -2.60 20.45 -25.37
C GLU A 196 -2.62 19.10 -24.64
N ALA A 197 -2.98 18.01 -25.34
CA ALA A 197 -3.01 16.68 -24.78
C ALA A 197 -1.61 16.22 -24.35
N LYS A 198 -0.59 16.43 -25.19
CA LYS A 198 0.80 16.13 -24.83
C LYS A 198 1.26 16.94 -23.62
N GLU A 199 1.03 18.26 -23.63
CA GLU A 199 1.38 19.11 -22.49
C GLU A 199 0.67 18.68 -21.20
N PHE A 200 -0.62 18.32 -21.28
CA PHE A 200 -1.37 17.84 -20.14
C PHE A 200 -0.77 16.54 -19.58
N ASN A 201 -0.49 15.56 -20.43
CA ASN A 201 0.14 14.30 -20.03
C ASN A 201 1.49 14.55 -19.34
N ASP A 202 2.37 15.32 -19.98
CA ASP A 202 3.74 15.53 -19.50
C ASP A 202 3.75 16.26 -18.15
N LYS A 203 2.81 17.19 -17.93
CA LYS A 203 2.64 17.93 -16.66
C LYS A 203 1.91 17.13 -15.57
N ASN A 204 0.90 16.33 -15.90
CA ASN A 204 -0.07 15.82 -14.91
C ASN A 204 -0.04 14.30 -14.67
N ARG A 205 0.60 13.48 -15.53
CA ARG A 205 0.55 12.00 -15.42
C ARG A 205 0.98 11.43 -14.06
N PHE A 206 1.84 12.14 -13.32
CA PHE A 206 2.26 11.80 -11.95
C PHE A 206 1.73 12.76 -10.89
N GLY A 207 1.09 13.87 -11.29
CA GLY A 207 0.52 14.90 -10.41
C GLY A 207 -0.97 14.73 -10.13
N LEU A 208 -1.60 13.70 -10.70
CA LEU A 208 -2.99 13.34 -10.50
C LEU A 208 -3.24 12.72 -9.11
N SER A 209 -4.40 13.07 -8.56
CA SER A 209 -4.84 12.68 -7.22
C SER A 209 -6.35 12.57 -7.17
N ALA A 210 -6.87 11.74 -6.25
CA ALA A 210 -8.29 11.68 -5.97
C ALA A 210 -8.53 11.61 -4.45
N ARG A 211 -9.53 12.34 -3.95
CA ARG A 211 -10.06 12.15 -2.60
C ARG A 211 -11.44 11.51 -2.69
N ILE A 212 -11.66 10.42 -1.94
CA ILE A 212 -12.95 9.73 -1.82
C ILE A 212 -13.42 9.89 -0.39
N GLY A 213 -14.57 10.54 -0.20
CA GLY A 213 -15.27 10.62 1.09
C GLY A 213 -16.42 9.64 1.13
N PHE A 214 -16.57 8.88 2.22
CA PHE A 214 -17.60 7.83 2.33
C PHE A 214 -18.02 7.50 3.77
N GLY A 215 -19.19 6.87 3.92
CA GLY A 215 -19.62 6.09 5.09
C GLY A 215 -19.49 4.59 4.85
N LEU A 216 -19.73 3.76 5.87
CA LEU A 216 -19.62 2.30 5.76
C LEU A 216 -20.97 1.64 5.48
N GLY A 217 -21.14 1.06 4.29
CA GLY A 217 -22.36 0.38 3.84
C GLY A 217 -22.35 -1.13 4.07
N ARG A 218 -22.83 -1.90 3.08
CA ARG A 218 -22.93 -3.37 3.17
C ARG A 218 -21.57 -4.02 3.38
N VAL A 219 -21.51 -5.06 4.20
CA VAL A 219 -20.35 -5.95 4.30
C VAL A 219 -20.57 -7.28 3.59
N GLU A 220 -19.49 -7.84 3.05
CA GLU A 220 -19.46 -9.16 2.43
C GLU A 220 -18.23 -9.95 2.86
N VAL A 221 -18.34 -11.28 2.76
CA VAL A 221 -17.32 -12.25 3.15
C VAL A 221 -17.29 -13.34 2.07
N ASP A 222 -16.27 -13.36 1.21
CA ASP A 222 -16.08 -14.51 0.33
C ASP A 222 -15.28 -15.59 1.06
N LYS A 223 -15.89 -16.76 1.25
CA LYS A 223 -15.29 -17.91 1.94
C LYS A 223 -14.62 -18.90 0.99
N LYS A 224 -14.52 -18.56 -0.30
CA LYS A 224 -13.97 -19.46 -1.33
C LYS A 224 -12.45 -19.43 -1.33
N SER A 225 -11.86 -20.48 -0.77
CA SER A 225 -10.46 -20.82 -0.92
C SER A 225 -10.22 -21.71 -2.15
N LYS A 226 -9.02 -21.65 -2.73
CA LYS A 226 -8.58 -22.45 -3.88
C LYS A 226 -7.26 -23.14 -3.57
N ARG A 227 -7.18 -24.44 -3.84
CA ARG A 227 -5.92 -25.18 -3.71
C ARG A 227 -4.96 -24.77 -4.83
N VAL A 228 -3.76 -24.33 -4.47
CA VAL A 228 -2.69 -24.01 -5.43
C VAL A 228 -1.94 -25.29 -5.74
N SER A 229 -1.96 -25.71 -7.01
CA SER A 229 -1.04 -26.74 -7.49
C SER A 229 0.38 -26.15 -7.53
N LYS A 230 1.30 -26.72 -6.73
CA LYS A 230 2.74 -26.40 -6.61
C LYS A 230 3.22 -25.23 -7.50
N VAL A 231 3.56 -24.12 -6.86
CA VAL A 231 4.27 -22.98 -7.49
C VAL A 231 5.44 -23.52 -8.32
N ALA A 232 5.43 -23.24 -9.62
CA ALA A 232 6.56 -23.55 -10.48
C ALA A 232 7.70 -22.57 -10.14
N THR A 233 8.84 -23.11 -9.72
CA THR A 233 10.03 -22.36 -9.28
C THR A 233 10.69 -21.57 -10.44
N LYS A 234 10.05 -20.48 -10.85
CA LYS A 234 10.52 -19.52 -11.88
C LYS A 234 10.06 -18.09 -11.58
N ALA A 235 10.40 -17.57 -10.40
CA ALA A 235 10.34 -16.14 -10.08
C ALA A 235 11.25 -15.77 -8.88
N GLU A 236 12.51 -16.23 -8.87
CA GLU A 236 13.52 -15.63 -7.96
C GLU A 236 13.76 -14.18 -8.39
N GLY A 237 13.09 -13.22 -7.73
CA GLY A 237 13.23 -11.80 -8.07
C GLY A 237 12.38 -10.83 -7.22
N GLU A 238 11.14 -11.18 -6.92
CA GLU A 238 10.21 -10.29 -6.19
C GLU A 238 9.64 -10.97 -4.94
N SER A 239 10.48 -11.13 -3.91
CA SER A 239 10.04 -11.57 -2.59
C SER A 239 9.28 -10.47 -1.85
N LEU A 240 7.98 -10.37 -2.10
CA LEU A 240 7.07 -9.60 -1.24
C LEU A 240 7.00 -10.25 0.15
N SER A 241 7.86 -9.76 1.04
CA SER A 241 7.99 -10.19 2.44
C SER A 241 6.75 -9.80 3.27
N PHE A 242 5.74 -10.66 3.25
CA PHE A 242 4.56 -10.55 4.12
C PHE A 242 4.70 -11.41 5.37
N GLY A 243 4.51 -10.78 6.53
CA GLY A 243 4.83 -11.27 7.88
C GLY A 243 4.24 -12.60 8.33
N GLY A 244 4.69 -13.04 9.51
CA GLY A 244 4.47 -14.37 10.03
C GLY A 244 3.21 -14.51 10.89
N GLY A 245 2.32 -15.40 10.46
CA GLY A 245 1.11 -15.83 11.14
C GLY A 245 0.29 -16.73 10.22
N VAL A 246 -0.61 -17.54 10.77
CA VAL A 246 -1.66 -18.22 9.98
C VAL A 246 -2.77 -17.20 9.74
N GLU A 247 -2.45 -16.18 8.94
CA GLU A 247 -3.35 -15.08 8.61
C GLU A 247 -4.33 -15.49 7.51
N ASP A 248 -5.55 -14.95 7.57
CA ASP A 248 -6.61 -15.17 6.58
C ASP A 248 -6.41 -14.16 5.42
N TRP A 249 -5.80 -14.62 4.32
CA TRP A 249 -5.11 -13.78 3.33
C TRP A 249 -5.96 -13.27 2.15
N GLY A 250 -7.21 -13.70 1.96
CA GLY A 250 -7.91 -13.34 0.71
C GLY A 250 -9.43 -13.36 0.72
N ALA A 251 -9.97 -12.37 0.01
CA ALA A 251 -11.38 -11.98 -0.19
C ALA A 251 -12.30 -12.04 1.04
N GLY A 252 -11.74 -12.29 2.23
CA GLY A 252 -12.51 -12.69 3.39
C GLY A 252 -13.42 -11.59 3.90
N ARG A 253 -13.06 -10.31 3.69
CA ARG A 253 -13.82 -9.18 4.24
C ARG A 253 -13.81 -8.01 3.27
N LEU A 254 -15.01 -7.58 2.89
CA LEU A 254 -15.30 -6.43 2.04
C LEU A 254 -16.25 -5.48 2.76
N VAL A 255 -15.97 -4.19 2.68
CA VAL A 255 -16.92 -3.11 2.98
C VAL A 255 -17.25 -2.39 1.68
N HIS A 256 -18.52 -2.37 1.29
CA HIS A 256 -19.03 -1.44 0.29
C HIS A 256 -19.17 -0.07 0.94
N ALA A 257 -18.45 0.91 0.40
CA ALA A 257 -18.45 2.29 0.84
C ALA A 257 -19.71 3.01 0.32
N GLU A 258 -20.41 3.68 1.23
CA GLU A 258 -21.47 4.63 0.87
C GLU A 258 -20.81 5.94 0.49
N VAL A 259 -20.57 6.13 -0.82
CA VAL A 259 -19.86 7.29 -1.36
C VAL A 259 -20.64 8.57 -1.05
N LEU A 260 -19.95 9.51 -0.38
CA LEU A 260 -20.41 10.89 -0.15
C LEU A 260 -19.84 11.85 -1.20
N GLY A 261 -18.72 11.46 -1.83
CA GLY A 261 -18.19 12.12 -3.01
C GLY A 261 -16.80 11.64 -3.41
N ILE A 262 -16.46 11.86 -4.68
CA ILE A 262 -15.14 11.62 -5.30
C ILE A 262 -14.70 12.90 -6.01
N ARG A 263 -13.55 13.45 -5.61
CA ARG A 263 -12.92 14.61 -6.26
C ARG A 263 -11.61 14.20 -6.90
N VAL A 264 -11.46 14.46 -8.20
CA VAL A 264 -10.21 14.24 -8.95
C VAL A 264 -9.55 15.58 -9.23
N ALA A 265 -8.24 15.69 -8.98
CA ALA A 265 -7.49 16.93 -9.07
C ALA A 265 -6.03 16.73 -9.48
N THR A 266 -5.43 17.79 -10.05
CA THR A 266 -4.00 17.89 -10.35
C THR A 266 -3.31 18.94 -9.47
N ASP A 267 -1.99 19.09 -9.65
CA ASP A 267 -1.15 20.06 -8.95
C ASP A 267 -1.33 19.98 -7.42
N ARG A 268 -1.12 18.78 -6.86
CA ARG A 268 -1.27 18.50 -5.43
C ARG A 268 -2.63 18.95 -4.87
N GLU A 269 -3.70 18.57 -5.59
CA GLU A 269 -5.11 18.86 -5.28
C GLU A 269 -5.58 20.32 -5.50
N LYS A 270 -4.69 21.24 -5.90
CA LYS A 270 -5.02 22.66 -6.14
C LYS A 270 -6.02 22.84 -7.28
N LYS A 271 -5.84 22.14 -8.40
CA LYS A 271 -6.73 22.25 -9.56
C LYS A 271 -7.71 21.07 -9.61
N GLN A 272 -8.97 21.32 -9.31
CA GLN A 272 -10.04 20.34 -9.53
C GLN A 272 -10.22 20.07 -11.03
N LEU A 273 -10.37 18.79 -11.39
CA LEU A 273 -10.77 18.36 -12.73
C LEU A 273 -12.21 17.84 -12.71
N PHE A 274 -12.54 16.98 -11.74
CA PHE A 274 -13.85 16.35 -11.63
C PHE A 274 -14.31 16.29 -10.18
N GLU A 275 -15.63 16.28 -10.01
CA GLU A 275 -16.30 15.99 -8.75
C GLU A 275 -17.56 15.20 -9.04
N LYS A 276 -17.74 14.10 -8.33
CA LYS A 276 -18.96 13.30 -8.30
C LYS A 276 -19.46 13.29 -6.86
N LYS A 277 -20.73 13.60 -6.64
CA LYS A 277 -21.43 13.41 -5.36
C LYS A 277 -22.38 12.23 -5.51
#